data_AF-A0A816TDG7-F1
#
_entry.id   AF-A0A816TDG7-F1
#
_cell.length_a   1.000
_cell.length_b   1.000
_cell.length_c   1.000
_cell.angle_alpha   90.00
_cell.angle_beta   90.00
_cell.angle_gamma   90.00
#
_symmetry.space_group_name_H-M   'P 1'
#
loop_
_entity.id
_entity.type
_entity.pdbx_description
1 polymer ?
#
loop_
_entity_poly.entity_id
_entity_poly.type
_entity_poly.pdbx_seq_one_letter_code
_entity_poly.pdbx_strand_id
1 'polypeptide(L)'
;MQPDGRCPVDAIEYVDDQNVKVTIECYDDDGESKDLLKLAEELNLHIPQNCKLFELKEIVSEHAAFKNVSKLEKLGAKYGVKIIFSPKFHCESNPIEGFWCHSKQFIRKNADQTFQALVSLMEEAKENLTERDIHLKLFRRFWRTIKTYSEGKDYLEVLTTFFSGLCKDKILSYRKITNANIDD
;
A
#
# COMPACT_ATOMS: atom_id res chain seq x y z
N MET A 1 -17.68 3.44 -15.47
CA MET A 1 -19.14 3.52 -15.34
C MET A 1 -19.68 3.13 -16.70
N GLN A 2 -20.26 1.93 -16.85
CA GLN A 2 -20.88 1.57 -18.12
C GLN A 2 -22.14 2.46 -18.32
N PRO A 3 -22.49 2.83 -19.56
CA PRO A 3 -23.46 3.89 -19.84
C PRO A 3 -24.94 3.47 -19.71
N ASP A 4 -25.20 2.24 -19.29
CA ASP A 4 -26.48 1.54 -19.31
C ASP A 4 -27.20 1.50 -17.94
N GLY A 5 -26.67 2.15 -16.91
CA GLY A 5 -27.35 2.29 -15.61
C GLY A 5 -27.47 0.99 -14.80
N ARG A 6 -26.92 -0.12 -15.29
CA ARG A 6 -26.91 -1.43 -14.62
C ARG A 6 -25.88 -1.48 -13.50
N CYS A 7 -26.22 -2.16 -12.40
CA CYS A 7 -25.25 -2.50 -11.36
C CYS A 7 -24.07 -3.26 -12.00
N PRO A 8 -22.81 -2.93 -11.67
CA PRO A 8 -21.64 -3.61 -12.26
C PRO A 8 -21.42 -5.04 -11.74
N VAL A 9 -22.22 -5.49 -10.78
CA VAL A 9 -22.10 -6.79 -10.11
C VAL A 9 -23.47 -7.42 -9.88
N ASP A 10 -23.57 -8.74 -10.06
CA ASP A 10 -24.83 -9.49 -9.89
C ASP A 10 -25.22 -9.69 -8.43
N ALA A 11 -24.22 -9.84 -7.56
CA ALA A 11 -24.42 -10.00 -6.13
C ALA A 11 -23.25 -9.42 -5.32
N ILE A 12 -23.54 -9.08 -4.07
CA ILE A 12 -22.59 -8.59 -3.07
C ILE A 12 -22.45 -9.64 -1.97
N GLU A 13 -21.25 -10.19 -1.83
CA GLU A 13 -20.91 -11.14 -0.76
C GLU A 13 -20.15 -10.42 0.37
N TYR A 14 -20.60 -10.61 1.60
CA TYR A 14 -19.92 -10.08 2.78
C TYR A 14 -20.07 -10.99 4.00
N VAL A 15 -19.39 -10.62 5.09
CA VAL A 15 -19.48 -11.31 6.37
C VAL A 15 -20.16 -10.36 7.35
N ASP A 16 -21.23 -10.81 7.99
CA ASP A 16 -21.99 -10.02 8.96
C ASP A 16 -21.31 -9.95 10.33
N ASP A 17 -21.92 -9.21 11.27
CA ASP A 17 -21.42 -9.06 12.64
C ASP A 17 -21.41 -10.38 13.44
N GLN A 18 -22.10 -11.41 12.95
CA GLN A 18 -22.13 -12.76 13.53
C GLN A 18 -21.11 -13.69 12.87
N ASN A 19 -20.24 -13.15 12.01
CA ASN A 19 -19.22 -13.87 11.26
C ASN A 19 -19.79 -14.92 10.28
N VAL A 20 -21.03 -14.70 9.82
CA VAL A 20 -21.73 -15.52 8.83
C VAL A 20 -21.57 -14.90 7.45
N LYS A 21 -21.35 -15.73 6.43
CA LYS A 21 -21.31 -15.26 5.04
C LYS A 21 -22.73 -15.00 4.55
N VAL A 22 -22.96 -13.78 4.09
CA VAL A 22 -24.24 -13.31 3.54
C VAL A 22 -24.03 -12.86 2.10
N THR A 23 -24.99 -13.16 1.24
CA THR A 23 -25.01 -12.75 -0.16
C THR A 23 -26.29 -11.97 -0.43
N ILE A 24 -26.15 -10.82 -1.09
CA ILE A 24 -27.27 -9.95 -1.49
C ILE A 24 -27.27 -9.84 -3.00
N GLU A 25 -28.40 -10.13 -3.61
CA GLU A 25 -28.57 -9.99 -5.05
C GLU A 25 -28.79 -8.51 -5.41
N CYS A 26 -28.13 -8.04 -6.47
CA CYS A 26 -28.22 -6.66 -6.93
C CYS A 26 -29.41 -6.40 -7.85
N TYR A 27 -30.11 -7.46 -8.26
CA TYR A 27 -31.24 -7.40 -9.18
C TYR A 27 -32.51 -7.89 -8.46
N ASP A 28 -33.65 -7.31 -8.80
CA ASP A 28 -34.94 -7.84 -8.35
C ASP A 28 -35.42 -9.00 -9.22
N ASP A 29 -36.54 -9.63 -8.84
CA ASP A 29 -37.13 -10.77 -9.54
C ASP A 29 -37.50 -10.43 -11.01
N ASP A 30 -37.68 -9.14 -11.30
CA ASP A 30 -38.00 -8.60 -12.63
C ASP A 30 -36.73 -8.36 -13.49
N GLY A 31 -35.54 -8.54 -12.91
CA GLY A 31 -34.24 -8.35 -13.59
C GLY A 31 -33.77 -6.90 -13.64
N GLU A 32 -34.41 -5.98 -12.92
CA GLU A 32 -34.01 -4.59 -12.78
C GLU A 32 -33.02 -4.41 -11.63
N SER A 33 -32.10 -3.45 -11.78
CA SER A 33 -31.11 -3.17 -10.72
C SER A 33 -31.81 -2.58 -9.49
N LYS A 34 -31.57 -3.18 -8.32
CA LYS A 34 -31.99 -2.59 -7.04
C LYS A 34 -31.36 -1.22 -6.85
N ASP A 35 -32.12 -0.30 -6.31
CA ASP A 35 -31.62 1.01 -5.92
C ASP A 35 -30.96 0.96 -4.53
N LEU A 36 -30.28 2.05 -4.16
CA LEU A 36 -29.59 2.13 -2.87
C LEU A 36 -30.55 2.05 -1.68
N LEU A 37 -31.83 2.42 -1.84
CA LEU A 37 -32.83 2.36 -0.78
C LEU A 37 -33.26 0.92 -0.51
N LYS A 38 -33.65 0.16 -1.55
CA LYS A 38 -33.96 -1.27 -1.42
C LYS A 38 -32.79 -2.05 -0.81
N LEU A 39 -31.57 -1.78 -1.28
CA LEU A 39 -30.36 -2.43 -0.71
C LEU A 39 -30.15 -2.06 0.76
N ALA A 40 -30.42 -0.82 1.16
CA ALA A 40 -30.28 -0.39 2.55
C ALA A 40 -31.35 -1.01 3.46
N GLU A 41 -32.58 -1.19 2.97
CA GLU A 41 -33.65 -1.89 3.68
C GLU A 41 -33.34 -3.38 3.87
N GLU A 42 -32.86 -4.07 2.83
CA GLU A 42 -32.42 -5.48 2.92
C GLU A 42 -31.25 -5.66 3.91
N LEU A 43 -30.41 -4.64 4.02
CA LEU A 43 -29.31 -4.59 4.99
C LEU A 43 -29.74 -4.18 6.41
N ASN A 44 -31.03 -3.93 6.64
CA ASN A 44 -31.57 -3.45 7.91
C ASN A 44 -30.86 -2.18 8.42
N LEU A 45 -30.43 -1.29 7.51
CA LEU A 45 -29.81 -0.03 7.87
C LEU A 45 -30.87 0.98 8.33
N HIS A 46 -30.59 1.69 9.41
CA HIS A 46 -31.46 2.76 9.87
C HIS A 46 -31.27 4.03 9.00
N ILE A 47 -32.24 4.32 8.14
CA ILE A 47 -32.22 5.48 7.25
C ILE A 47 -33.03 6.64 7.86
N PRO A 48 -32.44 7.83 8.07
CA PRO A 48 -33.17 9.00 8.57
C PRO A 48 -34.30 9.45 7.64
N GLN A 49 -35.40 9.95 8.21
CA GLN A 49 -36.48 10.57 7.43
C GLN A 49 -35.97 11.84 6.72
N ASN A 50 -36.18 11.95 5.41
CA ASN A 50 -35.62 12.99 4.52
C ASN A 50 -34.11 12.91 4.22
N CYS A 51 -33.51 11.72 4.32
CA CYS A 51 -32.12 11.47 3.92
C CYS A 51 -31.86 11.86 2.45
N LYS A 52 -30.84 12.68 2.20
CA LYS A 52 -30.39 12.99 0.83
C LYS A 52 -29.58 11.82 0.25
N LEU A 53 -29.47 11.75 -1.07
CA LEU A 53 -28.72 10.68 -1.76
C LEU A 53 -27.25 10.61 -1.30
N PHE A 54 -26.61 11.73 -0.99
CA PHE A 54 -25.23 11.76 -0.49
C PHE A 54 -25.11 11.11 0.90
N GLU A 55 -26.01 11.45 1.82
CA GLU A 55 -26.05 10.88 3.18
C GLU A 55 -26.34 9.37 3.12
N LEU A 56 -27.24 8.95 2.23
CA LEU A 56 -27.53 7.54 2.00
C LEU A 56 -26.29 6.78 1.53
N LYS A 57 -25.53 7.35 0.58
CA LYS A 57 -24.28 6.75 0.11
C LYS A 57 -23.26 6.60 1.25
N GLU A 58 -23.14 7.61 2.10
CA GLU A 58 -22.22 7.57 3.24
C GLU A 58 -22.60 6.44 4.23
N ILE A 59 -23.87 6.37 4.63
CA ILE A 59 -24.40 5.31 5.53
C ILE A 59 -24.17 3.92 4.93
N VAL A 60 -24.54 3.73 3.66
CA VAL A 60 -24.43 2.44 2.97
C VAL A 60 -22.96 2.04 2.78
N SER A 61 -22.06 3.00 2.50
CA SER A 61 -20.63 2.74 2.30
C SER A 61 -19.92 2.23 3.55
N GLU A 62 -20.42 2.57 4.74
CA GLU A 62 -19.88 2.09 6.00
C GLU A 62 -20.24 0.63 6.31
N HIS A 63 -21.29 0.11 5.67
CA HIS A 63 -21.71 -1.26 5.84
C HIS A 63 -20.69 -2.25 5.26
N ALA A 64 -20.51 -3.41 5.93
CA ALA A 64 -19.54 -4.43 5.53
C ALA A 64 -19.73 -4.92 4.08
N ALA A 65 -20.97 -4.91 3.58
CA ALA A 65 -21.32 -5.23 2.20
C ALA A 65 -20.60 -4.34 1.16
N PHE A 66 -20.36 -3.08 1.48
CA PHE A 66 -19.77 -2.10 0.56
C PHE A 66 -18.31 -1.76 0.88
N LYS A 67 -17.76 -2.35 1.96
CA LYS A 67 -16.34 -2.26 2.25
C LYS A 67 -15.55 -3.13 1.28
N ASN A 68 -14.86 -2.49 0.36
CA ASN A 68 -13.95 -3.14 -0.58
C ASN A 68 -12.74 -3.73 0.17
N VAL A 69 -12.86 -4.97 0.65
CA VAL A 69 -11.73 -5.71 1.23
C VAL A 69 -10.95 -6.38 0.09
N SER A 70 -9.69 -5.99 -0.09
CA SER A 70 -8.86 -6.54 -1.16
C SER A 70 -8.63 -8.05 -0.99
N LYS A 71 -8.39 -8.77 -2.10
CA LYS A 71 -8.01 -10.20 -2.04
C LYS A 71 -6.79 -10.45 -1.14
N LEU A 72 -5.88 -9.47 -1.11
CA LEU A 72 -4.68 -9.53 -0.26
C LEU A 72 -5.05 -9.46 1.22
N GLU A 73 -5.95 -8.56 1.63
CA GLU A 73 -6.45 -8.48 3.02
C GLU A 73 -7.19 -9.74 3.43
N LYS A 74 -8.03 -10.31 2.55
CA LYS A 74 -8.70 -11.60 2.82
C LYS A 74 -7.67 -12.72 3.05
N LEU A 75 -6.61 -12.76 2.24
CA LEU A 75 -5.51 -13.72 2.40
C LEU A 75 -4.73 -13.47 3.70
N GLY A 76 -4.45 -12.21 4.03
CA GLY A 76 -3.78 -11.82 5.26
C GLY A 76 -4.56 -12.28 6.49
N ALA A 77 -5.85 -11.97 6.54
CA ALA A 77 -6.75 -12.39 7.62
C ALA A 77 -6.78 -13.91 7.80
N LYS A 78 -6.84 -14.68 6.69
CA LYS A 78 -6.78 -16.16 6.71
C LYS A 78 -5.56 -16.71 7.45
N TYR A 79 -4.42 -16.02 7.38
CA TYR A 79 -3.16 -16.43 8.01
C TYR A 79 -2.78 -15.59 9.24
N GLY A 80 -3.68 -14.76 9.77
CA GLY A 80 -3.40 -13.88 10.90
C GLY A 80 -2.38 -12.77 10.62
N VAL A 81 -2.17 -12.42 9.36
CA VAL A 81 -1.25 -11.36 8.92
C VAL A 81 -2.01 -10.06 8.74
N LYS A 82 -1.57 -9.01 9.44
CA LYS A 82 -2.07 -7.64 9.25
C LYS A 82 -1.32 -6.95 8.12
N ILE A 83 -2.06 -6.33 7.22
CA ILE A 83 -1.52 -5.58 6.09
C ILE A 83 -1.43 -4.11 6.46
N ILE A 84 -0.29 -3.50 6.16
CA ILE A 84 -0.07 -2.07 6.29
C ILE A 84 -0.04 -1.49 4.88
N PHE A 85 -0.98 -0.60 4.58
CA PHE A 85 -1.00 0.12 3.32
C PHE A 85 -0.07 1.33 3.40
N SER A 86 0.96 1.34 2.54
CA SER A 86 1.83 2.50 2.38
C SER A 86 1.24 3.48 1.38
N PRO A 87 1.31 4.80 1.65
CA PRO A 87 0.85 5.81 0.71
C PRO A 87 1.71 5.83 -0.56
N LYS A 88 1.10 6.17 -1.69
CA LYS A 88 1.77 6.20 -3.00
C LYS A 88 2.81 7.32 -3.05
N PHE A 89 3.96 7.06 -3.67
CA PHE A 89 5.05 8.04 -3.85
C PHE A 89 5.72 8.55 -2.56
N HIS A 90 5.59 7.80 -1.47
CA HIS A 90 6.18 8.10 -0.17
C HIS A 90 7.28 7.08 0.20
N CYS A 91 8.32 6.99 -0.63
CA CYS A 91 9.40 6.01 -0.47
C CYS A 91 10.17 6.18 0.85
N GLU A 92 10.23 7.39 1.40
CA GLU A 92 10.79 7.73 2.70
C GLU A 92 10.08 7.04 3.87
N SER A 93 8.81 6.67 3.68
CA SER A 93 8.03 5.87 4.62
C SER A 93 8.21 4.36 4.43
N ASN A 94 9.00 3.89 3.47
CA ASN A 94 9.19 2.45 3.28
C ASN A 94 10.54 1.98 3.85
N PRO A 95 10.58 1.17 4.93
CA PRO A 95 11.82 0.66 5.51
C PRO A 95 12.74 -0.05 4.51
N ILE A 96 12.17 -0.69 3.47
CA ILE A 96 12.94 -1.44 2.49
C ILE A 96 13.90 -0.56 1.67
N GLU A 97 13.57 0.72 1.47
CA GLU A 97 14.45 1.67 0.78
C GLU A 97 15.72 1.93 1.59
N GLY A 98 15.57 2.02 2.92
CA GLY A 98 16.68 2.14 3.84
C GLY A 98 17.53 0.87 3.92
N PHE A 99 16.89 -0.30 3.86
CA PHE A 99 17.57 -1.60 3.77
C PHE A 99 18.46 -1.63 2.53
N TRP A 100 17.89 -1.36 1.34
CA TRP A 100 18.66 -1.36 0.10
C TRP A 100 19.76 -0.33 0.08
N CYS A 101 19.53 0.87 0.64
CA CYS A 101 20.56 1.89 0.73
C CYS A 101 21.79 1.40 1.52
N HIS A 102 21.58 0.81 2.70
CA HIS A 102 22.68 0.28 3.52
C HIS A 102 23.36 -0.92 2.87
N SER A 103 22.59 -1.87 2.34
CA SER A 103 23.15 -3.05 1.67
C SER A 103 24.01 -2.66 0.48
N LYS A 104 23.54 -1.73 -0.36
CA LYS A 104 24.32 -1.22 -1.51
C LYS A 104 25.60 -0.52 -1.07
N GLN A 105 25.56 0.26 0.01
CA GLN A 105 26.76 0.93 0.52
C GLN A 105 27.79 -0.08 1.05
N PHE A 106 27.34 -1.10 1.78
CA PHE A 106 28.20 -2.19 2.26
C PHE A 106 28.84 -2.93 1.09
N ILE A 107 28.02 -3.42 0.15
CA ILE A 107 28.48 -4.16 -1.02
C ILE A 107 29.48 -3.31 -1.81
N ARG A 108 29.15 -2.04 -2.12
CA ARG A 108 30.05 -1.16 -2.88
C ARG A 108 31.41 -0.94 -2.22
N LYS A 109 31.49 -1.00 -0.88
CA LYS A 109 32.75 -0.83 -0.15
C LYS A 109 33.64 -2.09 -0.19
N ASN A 110 33.03 -3.27 -0.34
CA ASN A 110 33.71 -4.56 -0.21
C ASN A 110 33.77 -5.36 -1.52
N ALA A 111 33.03 -4.97 -2.56
CA ALA A 111 32.92 -5.71 -3.82
C ALA A 111 34.14 -5.55 -4.72
N ASP A 112 34.54 -6.66 -5.34
CA ASP A 112 35.53 -6.74 -6.42
C ASP A 112 34.90 -6.65 -7.83
N GLN A 113 33.60 -6.33 -7.90
CA GLN A 113 32.78 -6.25 -9.11
C GLN A 113 32.50 -7.58 -9.82
N THR A 114 32.73 -8.72 -9.16
CA THR A 114 32.31 -10.03 -9.66
C THR A 114 30.90 -10.39 -9.16
N PHE A 115 30.18 -11.19 -9.95
CA PHE A 115 28.85 -11.68 -9.55
C PHE A 115 28.91 -12.60 -8.32
N GLN A 116 29.93 -13.44 -8.23
CA GLN A 116 30.10 -14.36 -7.09
C GLN A 116 30.37 -13.60 -5.79
N ALA A 117 31.21 -12.56 -5.83
CA ALA A 117 31.39 -11.69 -4.68
C ALA A 117 30.11 -10.93 -4.33
N LEU A 118 29.34 -10.45 -5.31
CA LEU A 118 28.06 -9.80 -5.06
C LEU A 118 27.11 -10.69 -4.28
N VAL A 119 26.94 -11.96 -4.69
CA VAL A 119 26.05 -12.91 -4.01
C VAL A 119 26.50 -13.14 -2.57
N SER A 120 27.80 -13.37 -2.36
CA SER A 120 28.35 -13.58 -1.01
C SER A 120 28.17 -12.34 -0.12
N LEU A 121 28.45 -11.15 -0.66
CA LEU A 121 28.32 -9.88 0.05
C LEU A 121 26.87 -9.48 0.34
N MET A 122 25.88 -10.01 -0.39
CA MET A 122 24.46 -9.78 -0.08
C MET A 122 24.06 -10.44 1.23
N GLU A 123 24.59 -11.64 1.52
CA GLU A 123 24.36 -12.33 2.80
C GLU A 123 25.06 -11.58 3.94
N GLU A 124 26.32 -11.22 3.78
CA GLU A 124 27.09 -10.43 4.76
C GLU A 124 26.44 -9.06 5.02
N ALA A 125 25.90 -8.40 3.98
CA ALA A 125 25.18 -7.13 4.14
C ALA A 125 23.92 -7.30 5.01
N LYS A 126 23.20 -8.41 4.84
CA LYS A 126 22.02 -8.74 5.66
C LYS A 126 22.41 -9.00 7.11
N GLU A 127 23.49 -9.72 7.35
CA GLU A 127 24.02 -9.96 8.70
C GLU A 127 24.43 -8.65 9.36
N ASN A 128 25.16 -7.79 8.65
CA ASN A 128 25.57 -6.48 9.14
C ASN A 128 24.40 -5.59 9.56
N LEU A 129 23.28 -5.66 8.83
CA LEU A 129 22.05 -4.94 9.14
C LEU A 129 21.39 -5.43 10.45
N THR A 130 21.48 -6.72 10.73
CA THR A 130 20.98 -7.33 11.96
C THR A 130 21.89 -6.97 13.13
N GLU A 131 23.20 -7.20 13.01
CA GLU A 131 24.18 -6.94 14.06
C GLU A 131 24.20 -5.48 14.54
N ARG A 132 23.91 -4.54 13.64
CA ARG A 132 23.92 -3.10 13.93
C ARG A 132 22.55 -2.52 14.26
N ASP A 133 21.53 -3.37 14.40
CA ASP A 133 20.13 -2.99 14.61
C ASP A 133 19.61 -1.98 13.58
N ILE A 134 20.15 -2.01 12.37
CA ILE A 134 19.77 -1.05 11.32
C ILE A 134 18.29 -1.26 10.97
N HIS A 135 17.85 -2.51 10.86
CA HIS A 135 16.44 -2.85 10.63
C HIS A 135 15.50 -2.21 11.68
N LEU A 136 15.82 -2.27 12.97
CA LEU A 136 15.03 -1.61 14.02
C LEU A 136 15.03 -0.08 13.87
N LYS A 137 16.16 0.52 13.52
CA LYS A 137 16.26 1.97 13.27
C LYS A 137 15.38 2.39 12.08
N LEU A 138 15.32 1.56 11.04
CA LEU A 138 14.47 1.79 9.86
C LEU A 138 12.98 1.73 10.19
N PHE A 139 12.54 0.73 10.97
CA PHE A 139 11.15 0.65 11.44
C PHE A 139 10.78 1.79 12.38
N ARG A 140 11.68 2.19 13.29
CA ARG A 140 11.45 3.38 14.13
C ARG A 140 11.32 4.65 13.29
N ARG A 141 12.13 4.80 12.24
CA ARG A 141 12.02 5.92 11.31
C ARG A 141 10.68 5.92 10.58
N PHE A 142 10.23 4.76 10.09
CA PHE A 142 8.90 4.62 9.47
C PHE A 142 7.78 5.20 10.35
N TRP A 143 7.68 4.75 11.60
CA TRP A 143 6.64 5.23 12.51
C TRP A 143 6.75 6.73 12.80
N ARG A 144 7.98 7.25 12.90
CA ARG A 144 8.19 8.69 13.05
C ARG A 144 7.76 9.47 11.82
N THR A 145 8.08 8.99 10.61
CA THR A 145 7.63 9.58 9.35
C THR A 145 6.11 9.62 9.26
N ILE A 146 5.42 8.53 9.56
CA ILE A 146 3.95 8.48 9.57
C ILE A 146 3.37 9.49 10.58
N LYS A 147 3.95 9.56 11.79
CA LYS A 147 3.54 10.55 12.79
C LYS A 147 3.73 11.98 12.29
N THR A 148 4.87 12.29 11.70
CA THR A 148 5.17 13.63 11.17
C THR A 148 4.20 14.03 10.05
N TYR A 149 3.80 13.10 9.17
CA TYR A 149 2.72 13.35 8.21
C TYR A 149 1.37 13.61 8.89
N SER A 150 1.04 12.86 9.94
CA SER A 150 -0.21 13.07 10.70
C SER A 150 -0.28 14.43 11.40
N GLU A 151 0.88 15.06 11.65
CA GLU A 151 1.01 16.41 12.20
C GLU A 151 0.90 17.51 11.11
N GLY A 152 0.65 17.13 9.85
CA GLY A 152 0.43 18.06 8.74
C GLY A 152 1.70 18.53 8.04
N LYS A 153 2.85 17.87 8.28
CA LYS A 153 4.11 18.19 7.60
C LYS A 153 4.11 17.75 6.15
N ASP A 154 4.76 18.54 5.30
CA ASP A 154 4.89 18.22 3.88
C ASP A 154 6.06 17.26 3.59
N TYR A 155 6.13 16.80 2.34
CA TYR A 155 7.16 15.87 1.89
C TYR A 155 8.59 16.40 2.06
N LEU A 156 8.83 17.68 1.77
CA LEU A 156 10.16 18.27 1.84
C LEU A 156 10.63 18.41 3.30
N GLU A 157 9.73 18.80 4.20
CA GLU A 157 9.99 18.86 5.63
C GLU A 157 10.35 17.48 6.20
N VAL A 158 9.61 16.44 5.83
CA VAL A 158 9.87 15.05 6.24
C VAL A 158 11.22 14.57 5.73
N LEU A 159 11.51 14.76 4.44
CA LEU A 159 12.81 14.39 3.88
C LEU A 159 13.97 15.11 4.57
N THR A 160 13.86 16.42 4.76
CA THR A 160 14.91 17.23 5.38
C THR A 160 15.17 16.77 6.81
N THR A 161 14.11 16.45 7.56
CA THR A 161 14.17 16.01 8.95
C THR A 161 14.83 14.64 9.11
N PHE A 162 14.50 13.67 8.26
CA PHE A 162 14.90 12.27 8.46
C PHE A 162 16.02 11.76 7.55
N PHE A 163 16.29 12.44 6.44
CA PHE A 163 17.24 11.98 5.41
C PHE A 163 18.39 12.96 5.15
N SER A 164 18.37 14.14 5.78
CA SER A 164 19.37 15.21 5.67
C SER A 164 19.58 15.76 4.25
N GLY A 165 19.91 17.05 4.14
CA GLY A 165 20.36 17.65 2.86
C GLY A 165 21.82 17.33 2.49
N LEU A 166 22.45 16.34 3.15
CA LEU A 166 23.88 16.06 3.00
C LEU A 166 24.24 15.24 1.76
N CYS A 167 23.25 14.83 0.97
CA CYS A 167 23.50 14.23 -0.34
C CYS A 167 23.90 15.32 -1.34
N LYS A 168 25.12 15.87 -1.18
CA LYS A 168 25.79 16.66 -2.22
C LYS A 168 26.39 15.67 -3.22
N ASP A 169 25.68 15.39 -4.28
CA ASP A 169 26.19 14.60 -5.40
C ASP A 169 27.17 15.47 -6.21
N LYS A 170 28.46 15.30 -5.95
CA LYS A 170 29.48 15.79 -6.89
C LYS A 170 29.68 14.72 -7.95
N ILE A 171 29.14 14.96 -9.15
CA ILE A 171 29.44 14.11 -10.31
C ILE A 171 30.94 14.23 -10.57
N LEU A 172 31.71 13.20 -10.22
CA LEU A 172 33.17 13.18 -10.37
C LEU A 172 33.59 12.97 -11.83
N SER A 173 32.80 12.19 -12.58
CA SER A 173 33.02 11.94 -14.00
C SER A 173 31.78 11.32 -14.63
N TYR A 174 31.45 11.72 -15.85
CA TYR A 174 30.48 11.02 -16.68
C TYR A 174 31.22 10.07 -17.62
N ARG A 175 30.98 8.75 -17.50
CA ARG A 175 31.45 7.79 -18.50
C ARG A 175 30.26 7.38 -19.36
N LYS A 176 30.25 7.82 -20.61
CA LYS A 176 29.25 7.40 -21.59
C LYS A 176 29.55 5.94 -21.95
N ILE A 177 28.78 5.00 -21.43
CA ILE A 177 28.85 3.59 -21.82
C ILE A 177 27.97 3.44 -23.06
N THR A 178 28.56 3.48 -24.24
CA THR A 178 27.88 3.13 -25.48
C THR A 178 27.99 1.62 -25.67
N ASN A 179 27.01 0.86 -25.18
CA ASN A 179 26.84 -0.56 -25.54
C ASN A 179 26.25 -0.72 -26.96
N ALA A 180 26.65 0.13 -27.90
CA ALA A 180 26.06 0.23 -29.24
C ALA A 180 27.07 0.01 -30.37
N ASN A 181 28.08 -0.84 -30.13
CA ASN A 181 28.73 -1.53 -31.23
C ASN A 181 28.19 -2.97 -31.22
N ILE A 182 26.99 -3.13 -31.77
CA ILE A 182 26.63 -4.40 -32.40
C ILE A 182 27.29 -4.28 -33.78
N ASP A 183 28.47 -4.89 -33.92
CA ASP A 183 29.09 -5.03 -35.23
C ASP A 183 28.20 -5.96 -36.06
N ASP A 184 27.70 -5.46 -37.20
CA ASP A 184 26.99 -6.21 -38.24
C ASP A 184 27.91 -7.23 -38.95
#